data_AF-E7A8P7-F1
#
_entry.id   AF-E7A8P7-F1
#
_cell.length_a   1.000
_cell.length_b   1.000
_cell.length_c   1.000
_cell.angle_alpha   90.00
_cell.angle_beta   90.00
_cell.angle_gamma   90.00
#
_symmetry.space_group_name_H-M   'P 1'
#
loop_
_entity.id
_entity.type
_entity.pdbx_description
1 polymer ?
#
loop_
_entity_poly.entity_id
_entity_poly.type
_entity_poly.pdbx_seq_one_letter_code
_entity_poly.pdbx_strand_id
1 'polypeptide(L)'
;MSALSYNLLYNVAKLLRQQNKITIRHHQNIFSLDTPKYLFKACLQKGQSYIFVDSSKDCNYPKTPLNLALEKHASNATILDAFLENEDRILKIALECAHSYKKTQAFLQLEFTGKHSNAILLDSQGRVLEALHFLTPEQSYRPVRKHQTLAPLKKTSFVRPPLEEIDTPTLLRALQDIHTKYSAQRLEQAKAQLHQAWCKKQDNLEMILAGLPSATQLEQNALEQRQHANLLLTHLYTLKSADLYAPQIFLENQCIVLPPRSRSFSDAANKLFKMAKKSAQKATHIVLQRENLTSKITFLKAKIHFLQEASLEELELLRPKTKRQTSKNIHLESFEIEGLRVVIGRNQQENRDLLKMARARDIWAHVYNVPGPHMVVFSHPFNPSETLLIKACTLLAKLVCPNPSSQSFKVRVDYTQRKNVKFAPKTPGAHVFYTHFETITIAI
;
A
#
# COMPACT_ATOMS: atom_id res chain seq x y z
N MET A 1 -5.04 -23.19 16.19
CA MET A 1 -4.89 -22.26 17.33
C MET A 1 -3.65 -22.65 18.12
N SER A 2 -2.59 -21.84 18.15
CA SER A 2 -1.62 -21.91 19.26
C SER A 2 -1.56 -20.52 19.87
N ALA A 3 -2.60 -20.20 20.63
CA ALA A 3 -2.61 -19.01 21.47
C ALA A 3 -1.47 -19.12 22.49
N LEU A 4 -0.92 -17.99 22.92
CA LEU A 4 0.01 -17.91 24.03
C LEU A 4 -0.49 -18.78 25.20
N SER A 5 0.31 -19.75 25.63
CA SER A 5 -0.08 -20.66 26.72
C SER A 5 0.07 -19.96 28.06
N TYR A 6 -0.75 -20.37 29.03
CA TYR A 6 -0.68 -19.85 30.39
C TYR A 6 0.69 -20.11 31.03
N ASN A 7 1.23 -21.33 30.87
CA ASN A 7 2.53 -21.72 31.41
C ASN A 7 3.69 -20.90 30.83
N LEU A 8 3.65 -20.60 29.52
CA LEU A 8 4.70 -19.81 28.87
C LEU A 8 4.67 -18.37 29.38
N LEU A 9 3.48 -17.77 29.50
CA LEU A 9 3.33 -16.41 30.05
C LEU A 9 3.71 -16.34 31.54
N TYR A 10 3.49 -17.41 32.31
CA TYR A 10 3.93 -17.50 33.71
C TYR A 10 5.46 -17.43 33.82
N ASN A 11 6.17 -18.20 32.99
CA ASN A 11 7.64 -18.18 33.00
C ASN A 11 8.21 -16.83 32.51
N VAL A 12 7.52 -16.12 31.59
CA VAL A 12 7.83 -14.72 31.26
C VAL A 12 7.67 -13.81 32.49
N ALA A 13 6.58 -13.92 33.23
CA ALA A 13 6.36 -13.12 34.45
C ALA A 13 7.48 -13.36 35.47
N LYS A 14 7.90 -14.61 35.65
CA LYS A 14 9.05 -14.99 36.50
C LYS A 14 10.34 -14.30 36.04
N LEU A 15 10.63 -14.28 34.73
CA LEU A 15 11.81 -13.57 34.20
C LEU A 15 11.74 -12.06 34.38
N LEU A 16 10.56 -11.46 34.18
CA LEU A 16 10.35 -10.02 34.41
C LEU A 16 10.60 -9.66 35.88
N ARG A 17 10.08 -10.46 36.82
CA ARG A 17 10.29 -10.27 38.27
C ARG A 17 11.78 -10.30 38.67
N GLN A 18 12.62 -11.00 37.92
CA GLN A 18 14.08 -11.03 38.15
C GLN A 18 14.81 -9.79 37.61
N GLN A 19 14.14 -8.92 36.86
CA GLN A 19 14.73 -7.68 36.34
C GLN A 19 14.49 -6.54 37.33
N ASN A 20 15.47 -5.63 37.44
CA ASN A 20 15.38 -4.47 38.34
C ASN A 20 14.62 -3.28 37.71
N LYS A 21 14.75 -3.10 36.40
CA LYS A 21 14.26 -1.93 35.66
C LYS A 21 13.52 -2.35 34.40
N ILE A 22 12.59 -1.50 33.99
CA ILE A 22 11.85 -1.63 32.73
C ILE A 22 11.53 -0.26 32.14
N THR A 23 11.56 -0.19 30.81
CA THR A 23 10.99 0.93 30.06
C THR A 23 9.91 0.39 29.13
N ILE A 24 8.69 0.90 29.28
CA ILE A 24 7.55 0.44 28.49
C ILE A 24 7.15 1.51 27.49
N ARG A 25 7.05 1.12 26.22
CA ARG A 25 6.64 2.01 25.11
C ARG A 25 5.64 1.29 24.21
N HIS A 26 4.83 2.05 23.48
CA HIS A 26 3.80 1.49 22.64
C HIS A 26 3.80 2.06 21.22
N HIS A 27 3.71 1.18 20.22
CA HIS A 27 3.50 1.53 18.83
C HIS A 27 2.49 0.56 18.18
N GLN A 28 1.41 1.11 17.63
CA GLN A 28 0.30 0.38 16.99
C GLN A 28 -0.43 -0.61 17.92
N ASN A 29 -0.02 -1.88 17.94
CA ASN A 29 -0.57 -2.94 18.80
C ASN A 29 0.55 -3.64 19.60
N ILE A 30 1.76 -3.09 19.59
CA ILE A 30 2.95 -3.69 20.20
C ILE A 30 3.39 -2.82 21.37
N PHE A 31 3.59 -3.46 22.52
CA PHE A 31 4.19 -2.87 23.71
C PHE A 31 5.60 -3.42 23.87
N SER A 32 6.60 -2.54 23.78
CA SER A 32 7.99 -2.86 24.06
C SER A 32 8.19 -2.80 25.57
N LEU A 33 8.65 -3.90 26.15
CA LEU A 33 8.88 -4.12 27.58
C LEU A 33 10.40 -4.26 27.78
N ASP A 34 11.11 -3.14 27.65
CA ASP A 34 12.57 -3.10 27.58
C ASP A 34 13.18 -3.24 28.97
N THR A 35 13.79 -4.39 29.26
CA THR A 35 14.56 -4.63 30.49
C THR A 35 16.06 -4.68 30.19
N PRO A 36 16.95 -4.59 31.20
CA PRO A 36 18.39 -4.61 30.96
C PRO A 36 18.91 -5.88 30.28
N LYS A 37 18.30 -7.05 30.56
CA LYS A 37 18.73 -8.33 29.98
C LYS A 37 17.92 -8.75 28.76
N TYR A 38 16.62 -8.42 28.73
CA TYR A 38 15.70 -8.92 27.72
C TYR A 38 14.85 -7.79 27.14
N LEU A 39 14.68 -7.79 25.82
CA LEU A 39 13.80 -6.88 25.10
C LEU A 39 12.52 -7.64 24.70
N PHE A 40 11.59 -7.73 25.67
CA PHE A 40 10.31 -8.36 25.42
C PHE A 40 9.40 -7.43 24.62
N LYS A 41 8.57 -8.00 23.75
CA LYS A 41 7.51 -7.27 23.03
C LYS A 41 6.19 -8.02 23.17
N ALA A 42 5.14 -7.32 23.57
CA ALA A 42 3.79 -7.84 23.68
C ALA A 42 2.91 -7.33 22.53
N CYS A 43 2.51 -8.23 21.63
CA CYS A 43 1.51 -7.96 20.61
C CYS A 43 0.12 -8.17 21.20
N LEU A 44 -0.72 -7.13 21.16
CA LEU A 44 -2.10 -7.14 21.67
C LEU A 44 -3.12 -6.90 20.55
N GLN A 45 -2.83 -7.39 19.35
CA GLN A 45 -3.79 -7.40 18.26
C GLN A 45 -4.98 -8.32 18.61
N LYS A 46 -6.20 -7.81 18.41
CA LYS A 46 -7.43 -8.58 18.66
C LYS A 46 -7.43 -9.88 17.87
N GLY A 47 -7.58 -11.00 18.58
CA GLY A 47 -7.60 -12.36 18.03
C GLY A 47 -6.21 -12.99 17.83
N GLN A 48 -5.12 -12.21 17.93
CA GLN A 48 -3.74 -12.67 17.71
C GLN A 48 -2.78 -12.01 18.72
N SER A 49 -3.07 -12.16 20.01
CA SER A 49 -2.23 -11.61 21.07
C SER A 49 -1.20 -12.62 21.57
N TYR A 50 0.06 -12.21 21.66
CA TYR A 50 1.18 -13.03 22.10
C TYR A 50 2.34 -12.15 22.57
N ILE A 51 3.32 -12.74 23.25
CA ILE A 51 4.56 -12.07 23.66
C ILE A 51 5.75 -12.74 22.98
N PHE A 52 6.80 -11.98 22.71
CA PHE A 52 8.02 -12.45 22.05
C PHE A 52 9.24 -11.64 22.49
N VAL A 53 10.42 -12.04 22.02
CA VAL A 53 11.68 -11.30 22.20
C VAL A 53 12.20 -10.86 20.84
N ASP A 54 12.64 -9.61 20.77
CA ASP A 54 13.14 -9.01 19.54
C ASP A 54 14.18 -7.94 19.90
N SER A 55 15.37 -8.06 19.32
CA SER A 55 16.49 -7.16 19.58
C SER A 55 16.36 -5.80 18.90
N SER A 56 15.41 -5.64 17.99
CA SER A 56 15.15 -4.36 17.33
C SER A 56 14.55 -3.35 18.32
N LYS A 57 15.22 -2.21 18.47
CA LYS A 57 14.67 -1.06 19.19
C LYS A 57 13.77 -0.30 18.23
N ASP A 58 12.48 -0.13 18.55
CA ASP A 58 11.64 0.71 17.70
C ASP A 58 12.13 2.17 17.83
N CYS A 59 12.46 2.79 16.70
CA CYS A 59 13.15 4.08 16.67
C CYS A 59 12.22 5.30 16.81
N ASN A 60 10.90 5.11 16.71
CA ASN A 60 9.95 6.23 16.71
C ASN A 60 8.62 5.84 17.36
N TYR A 61 8.29 6.50 18.48
CA TYR A 61 7.03 6.33 19.17
C TYR A 61 6.22 7.62 19.08
N PRO A 62 4.98 7.58 18.56
CA PRO A 62 4.16 8.77 18.44
C PRO A 62 3.75 9.28 19.82
N LYS A 63 3.70 10.61 20.01
CA LYS A 63 3.22 11.25 21.25
C LYS A 63 1.69 11.14 21.38
N THR A 64 1.22 9.93 21.68
CA THR A 64 -0.18 9.62 21.98
C THR A 64 -0.45 9.75 23.48
N PRO A 65 -1.72 9.94 23.93
CA PRO A 65 -2.05 9.98 25.35
C PRO A 65 -1.51 8.77 26.13
N LEU A 66 -1.64 7.57 25.55
CA LEU A 66 -1.11 6.33 26.12
C LEU A 66 0.43 6.37 26.24
N ASN A 67 1.15 6.78 25.21
CA ASN A 67 2.62 6.88 25.29
C ASN A 67 3.07 7.94 26.29
N LEU A 68 2.38 9.08 26.38
CA LEU A 68 2.68 10.10 27.39
C LEU A 68 2.46 9.57 28.82
N ALA A 69 1.41 8.75 29.02
CA ALA A 69 1.15 8.12 30.31
C ALA A 69 2.20 7.03 30.63
N LEU A 70 2.61 6.22 29.64
CA LEU A 70 3.69 5.24 29.79
C LEU A 70 5.04 5.92 30.07
N GLU A 71 5.34 7.03 29.39
CA GLU A 71 6.54 7.83 29.67
C GLU A 71 6.58 8.30 31.12
N LYS A 72 5.44 8.70 31.67
CA LYS A 72 5.33 9.16 33.07
C LYS A 72 5.39 8.02 34.10
N HIS A 73 4.78 6.88 33.81
CA HIS A 73 4.56 5.84 34.82
C HIS A 73 5.36 4.55 34.62
N ALA A 74 5.98 4.37 33.45
CA ALA A 74 6.63 3.13 33.04
C ALA A 74 7.94 3.35 32.27
N SER A 75 8.52 4.56 32.29
CA SER A 75 9.84 4.85 31.73
C SER A 75 10.91 4.71 32.79
N ASN A 76 11.91 3.85 32.56
CA ASN A 76 12.96 3.52 33.54
C ASN A 76 12.41 3.19 34.96
N ALA A 77 11.23 2.59 35.00
CA ALA A 77 10.54 2.23 36.23
C ALA A 77 11.21 1.02 36.88
N THR A 78 11.17 0.97 38.21
CA THR A 78 11.56 -0.22 38.98
C THR A 78 10.42 -1.24 38.92
N ILE A 79 10.74 -2.50 38.63
CA ILE A 79 9.75 -3.58 38.71
C ILE A 79 9.63 -3.98 40.18
N LEU A 80 8.44 -3.81 40.75
CA LEU A 80 8.13 -4.26 42.11
C LEU A 80 7.71 -5.73 42.11
N ASP A 81 6.89 -6.12 41.13
CA ASP A 81 6.43 -7.49 40.92
C ASP A 81 5.94 -7.68 39.47
N ALA A 82 5.91 -8.92 39.00
CA ALA A 82 5.28 -9.34 37.76
C ALA A 82 4.63 -10.72 37.96
N PHE A 83 3.31 -10.82 37.73
CA PHE A 83 2.54 -12.04 37.99
C PHE A 83 1.34 -12.17 37.05
N LEU A 84 0.72 -13.35 37.04
CA LEU A 84 -0.52 -13.59 36.33
C LEU A 84 -1.72 -13.40 37.26
N GLU A 85 -2.67 -12.57 36.85
CA GLU A 85 -3.89 -12.31 37.62
C GLU A 85 -5.01 -13.28 37.22
N ASN A 86 -5.82 -13.68 38.21
CA ASN A 86 -7.06 -14.43 38.02
C ASN A 86 -6.92 -15.83 37.38
N GLU A 87 -5.74 -16.47 37.48
CA GLU A 87 -5.42 -17.74 36.78
C GLU A 87 -5.74 -17.68 35.28
N ASP A 88 -5.60 -16.50 34.70
CA ASP A 88 -5.82 -16.25 33.29
C ASP A 88 -4.58 -15.63 32.66
N ARG A 89 -4.60 -15.47 31.34
CA ARG A 89 -3.49 -14.89 30.59
C ARG A 89 -3.51 -13.37 30.70
N ILE A 90 -3.49 -12.89 31.93
CA ILE A 90 -3.49 -11.48 32.31
C ILE A 90 -2.17 -11.22 33.04
N LEU A 91 -1.18 -10.70 32.32
CA LEU A 91 0.10 -10.34 32.90
C LEU A 91 -0.01 -8.97 33.56
N LYS A 92 0.22 -8.91 34.87
CA LYS A 92 0.22 -7.67 35.65
C LYS A 92 1.62 -7.36 36.14
N ILE A 93 2.11 -6.17 35.83
CA ILE A 93 3.44 -5.70 36.21
C ILE A 93 3.26 -4.51 37.15
N ALA A 94 3.72 -4.66 38.38
CA ALA A 94 3.75 -3.60 39.38
C ALA A 94 5.02 -2.76 39.20
N LEU A 95 4.85 -1.45 39.07
CA LEU A 95 5.89 -0.51 38.69
C LEU A 95 6.02 0.59 39.75
N GLU A 96 7.25 0.98 40.04
CA GLU A 96 7.57 2.21 40.77
C GLU A 96 8.40 3.13 39.90
N CYS A 97 7.86 4.30 39.55
CA CYS A 97 8.56 5.33 38.80
C CYS A 97 8.96 6.48 39.73
N ALA A 98 10.27 6.72 39.84
CA ALA A 98 10.82 7.83 40.59
C ALA A 98 10.80 9.10 39.73
N HIS A 99 10.15 10.15 40.22
CA HIS A 99 10.21 11.51 39.68
C HIS A 99 11.09 12.37 40.59
N SER A 100 11.46 13.58 40.14
CA SER A 100 12.38 14.47 40.86
C SER A 100 12.03 14.72 42.33
N TYR A 101 10.76 14.62 42.72
CA TYR A 101 10.30 14.88 44.09
C TYR A 101 9.42 13.79 44.71
N LYS A 102 8.96 12.79 43.94
CA LYS A 102 8.01 11.77 44.42
C LYS A 102 8.19 10.45 43.67
N LYS A 103 7.94 9.35 44.36
CA LYS A 103 7.76 8.02 43.76
C LYS A 103 6.29 7.80 43.47
N THR A 104 5.97 7.33 42.28
CA THR A 104 4.60 6.97 41.89
C THR A 104 4.55 5.50 41.57
N GLN A 105 3.58 4.79 42.15
CA GLN A 105 3.30 3.40 41.80
C GLN A 105 2.20 3.31 40.75
N ALA A 106 2.36 2.36 39.83
CA ALA A 106 1.42 2.08 38.77
C ALA A 106 1.42 0.57 38.47
N PHE A 107 0.36 0.10 37.82
CA PHE A 107 0.33 -1.27 37.29
C PHE A 107 0.11 -1.23 35.79
N LEU A 108 0.86 -2.01 35.03
CA LEU A 108 0.51 -2.32 33.65
C LEU A 108 -0.11 -3.71 33.59
N GLN A 109 -1.35 -3.78 33.12
CA GLN A 109 -2.08 -5.03 32.92
C GLN A 109 -2.20 -5.32 31.43
N LEU A 110 -1.60 -6.43 30.98
CA LEU A 110 -1.66 -6.93 29.61
C LEU A 110 -2.56 -8.17 29.55
N GLU A 111 -3.68 -8.04 28.86
CA GLU A 111 -4.70 -9.07 28.76
C GLU A 111 -4.58 -9.79 27.42
N PHE A 112 -4.12 -11.05 27.44
CA PHE A 112 -3.98 -11.91 26.26
C PHE A 112 -5.23 -12.80 26.10
N THR A 113 -6.40 -12.19 26.06
CA THR A 113 -7.72 -12.87 26.08
C THR A 113 -8.30 -13.11 24.68
N GLY A 114 -7.52 -12.92 23.62
CA GLY A 114 -7.92 -13.17 22.23
C GLY A 114 -8.66 -11.98 21.62
N LYS A 115 -9.97 -12.11 21.34
CA LYS A 115 -10.75 -11.04 20.68
C LYS A 115 -10.80 -9.75 21.52
N HIS A 116 -10.67 -9.89 22.84
CA HIS A 116 -10.76 -8.80 23.80
C HIS A 116 -9.40 -8.39 24.38
N SER A 117 -8.30 -8.76 23.71
CA SER A 117 -6.95 -8.42 24.19
C SER A 117 -6.78 -6.91 24.37
N ASN A 118 -6.14 -6.52 25.46
CA ASN A 118 -6.04 -5.13 25.88
C ASN A 118 -4.77 -4.86 26.69
N ALA A 119 -4.34 -3.61 26.73
CA ALA A 119 -3.34 -3.13 27.69
C ALA A 119 -3.98 -2.01 28.49
N ILE A 120 -3.86 -2.07 29.82
CA ILE A 120 -4.48 -1.10 30.70
C ILE A 120 -3.43 -0.65 31.71
N LEU A 121 -3.15 0.65 31.71
CA LEU A 121 -2.29 1.28 32.70
C LEU A 121 -3.17 1.76 33.86
N LEU A 122 -2.82 1.35 35.07
CA LEU A 122 -3.56 1.62 36.29
C LEU A 122 -2.70 2.41 37.29
N ASP A 123 -3.35 3.21 38.13
CA ASP A 123 -2.70 3.81 39.30
C ASP A 123 -2.58 2.82 40.47
N SER A 124 -1.98 3.26 41.58
CA SER A 124 -1.81 2.45 42.79
C SER A 124 -3.12 1.99 43.45
N GLN A 125 -4.25 2.63 43.13
CA GLN A 125 -5.59 2.30 43.62
C GLN A 125 -6.38 1.45 42.62
N GLY A 126 -5.75 1.02 41.51
CA GLY A 126 -6.39 0.21 40.47
C GLY A 126 -7.31 0.99 39.54
N ARG A 127 -7.22 2.33 39.50
CA ARG A 127 -7.99 3.14 38.54
C ARG A 127 -7.26 3.25 37.20
N VAL A 128 -8.02 3.24 36.12
CA VAL A 128 -7.50 3.35 34.75
C VAL A 128 -6.91 4.73 34.49
N LEU A 129 -5.61 4.77 34.20
CA LEU A 129 -4.91 5.97 33.72
C LEU A 129 -5.06 6.12 32.20
N GLU A 130 -4.74 5.05 31.46
CA GLU A 130 -4.86 4.95 30.01
C GLU A 130 -5.05 3.49 29.59
N ALA A 131 -5.54 3.25 28.38
CA ALA A 131 -5.70 1.90 27.83
C ALA A 131 -5.46 1.87 26.32
N LEU A 132 -5.06 0.69 25.80
CA LEU A 132 -5.02 0.44 24.35
C LEU A 132 -6.43 0.53 23.75
N HIS A 133 -7.41 -0.05 24.45
CA HIS A 133 -8.82 0.02 24.08
C HIS A 133 -9.68 0.40 25.28
N PHE A 134 -10.27 1.60 25.24
CA PHE A 134 -11.37 1.95 26.14
C PHE A 134 -12.63 1.19 25.71
N LEU A 135 -13.36 0.66 26.69
CA LEU A 135 -14.56 -0.16 26.46
C LEU A 135 -15.75 0.48 27.18
N THR A 136 -16.85 0.65 26.45
CA THR A 136 -18.08 1.18 27.03
C THR A 136 -18.95 0.05 27.62
N PRO A 137 -19.92 0.36 28.51
CA PRO A 137 -20.85 -0.61 29.07
C PRO A 137 -21.70 -1.32 28.02
N GLU A 138 -21.94 -0.67 26.87
CA GLU A 138 -22.66 -1.25 25.75
C GLU A 138 -21.81 -2.31 25.00
N GLN A 139 -20.49 -2.19 25.07
CA GLN A 139 -19.54 -3.10 24.40
C GLN A 139 -19.10 -4.26 25.28
N SER A 140 -19.11 -4.10 26.61
CA SER A 140 -18.53 -5.05 27.55
C SER A 140 -19.23 -4.98 28.90
N TYR A 141 -19.49 -6.13 29.50
CA TYR A 141 -19.94 -6.24 30.90
C TYR A 141 -18.92 -5.65 31.89
N ARG A 142 -17.65 -5.56 31.47
CA ARG A 142 -16.58 -4.90 32.20
C ARG A 142 -16.09 -3.70 31.37
N PRO A 143 -16.62 -2.49 31.61
CA PRO A 143 -16.14 -1.29 30.93
C PRO A 143 -14.71 -0.94 31.37
N VAL A 144 -13.96 -0.31 30.47
CA VAL A 144 -12.61 0.23 30.74
C VAL A 144 -12.70 1.72 30.46
N ARG A 145 -12.74 2.53 31.52
CA ARG A 145 -12.96 3.98 31.47
C ARG A 145 -11.94 4.70 32.32
N LYS A 146 -11.43 5.81 31.80
CA LYS A 146 -10.42 6.64 32.47
C LYS A 146 -10.91 7.10 33.85
N HIS A 147 -10.01 7.08 34.84
CA HIS A 147 -10.23 7.45 36.23
C HIS A 147 -11.25 6.61 37.01
N GLN A 148 -11.68 5.46 36.47
CA GLN A 148 -12.53 4.51 37.18
C GLN A 148 -11.74 3.28 37.60
N THR A 149 -12.09 2.69 38.74
CA THR A 149 -11.49 1.44 39.22
C THR A 149 -11.79 0.31 38.25
N LEU A 150 -10.76 -0.41 37.81
CA LEU A 150 -10.92 -1.54 36.90
C LEU A 150 -11.42 -2.76 37.68
N ALA A 151 -12.61 -3.26 37.34
CA ALA A 151 -13.10 -4.52 37.90
C ALA A 151 -12.28 -5.73 37.39
N PRO A 152 -12.12 -6.81 38.17
CA PRO A 152 -11.48 -8.03 37.69
C PRO A 152 -12.34 -8.72 36.60
N LEU A 153 -11.71 -9.50 35.71
CA LEU A 153 -12.46 -10.38 34.83
C LEU A 153 -13.14 -11.48 35.65
N LYS A 154 -14.32 -11.94 35.19
CA LYS A 154 -15.00 -13.09 35.80
C LYS A 154 -14.12 -14.33 35.62
N LYS A 155 -13.74 -14.96 36.73
CA LYS A 155 -12.98 -16.21 36.71
C LYS A 155 -13.83 -17.31 36.07
N THR A 156 -13.24 -18.09 35.17
CA THR A 156 -13.89 -19.29 34.63
C THR A 156 -13.69 -20.46 35.61
N SER A 157 -14.61 -21.41 35.63
CA SER A 157 -14.51 -22.62 36.48
C SER A 157 -13.42 -23.60 36.04
N PHE A 158 -12.68 -23.28 34.98
CA PHE A 158 -11.61 -24.13 34.45
C PHE A 158 -10.38 -24.11 35.36
N VAL A 159 -9.93 -25.29 35.78
CA VAL A 159 -8.69 -25.46 36.55
C VAL A 159 -7.50 -25.54 35.59
N ARG A 160 -6.49 -24.71 35.81
CA ARG A 160 -5.27 -24.73 35.00
C ARG A 160 -4.45 -26.00 35.29
N PRO A 161 -3.78 -26.58 34.27
CA PRO A 161 -2.74 -27.57 34.52
C PRO A 161 -1.65 -27.01 35.46
N PRO A 162 -0.93 -27.89 36.18
CA PRO A 162 0.22 -27.49 36.98
C PRO A 162 1.23 -26.67 36.16
N LEU A 163 1.82 -25.67 36.81
CA LEU A 163 2.86 -24.85 36.22
C LEU A 163 4.16 -25.65 36.14
N GLU A 164 4.81 -25.62 34.99
CA GLU A 164 6.10 -26.26 34.77
C GLU A 164 7.16 -25.17 34.61
N GLU A 165 8.29 -25.35 35.30
CA GLU A 165 9.42 -24.46 35.13
C GLU A 165 10.10 -24.73 33.79
N ILE A 166 10.27 -23.68 32.99
CA ILE A 166 10.97 -23.73 31.70
C ILE A 166 12.30 -23.01 31.89
N ASP A 167 13.39 -23.62 31.42
CA ASP A 167 14.68 -22.95 31.41
C ASP A 167 14.68 -21.73 30.48
N THR A 168 15.47 -20.71 30.83
CA THR A 168 15.47 -19.43 30.12
C THR A 168 15.77 -19.58 28.62
N PRO A 169 16.80 -20.34 28.18
CA PRO A 169 17.04 -20.58 26.75
C PRO A 169 15.84 -21.17 26.00
N THR A 170 15.20 -22.22 26.55
CA THR A 170 14.03 -22.86 25.95
C THR A 170 12.84 -21.91 25.87
N LEU A 171 12.60 -21.11 26.92
CA LEU A 171 11.55 -20.09 26.90
C LEU A 171 11.77 -19.05 25.80
N LEU A 172 12.98 -18.51 25.68
CA LEU A 172 13.31 -17.51 24.68
C LEU A 172 13.15 -18.06 23.26
N ARG A 173 13.56 -19.33 23.04
CA ARG A 173 13.35 -20.02 21.76
C ARG A 173 11.86 -20.18 21.44
N ALA A 174 11.06 -20.63 22.41
CA ALA A 174 9.61 -20.79 22.21
C ALA A 174 8.92 -19.44 21.89
N LEU A 175 9.35 -18.35 22.53
CA LEU A 175 8.89 -16.99 22.23
C LEU A 175 9.24 -16.54 20.80
N GLN A 176 10.45 -16.88 20.35
CA GLN A 176 10.90 -16.58 18.99
C GLN A 176 10.13 -17.41 17.95
N ASP A 177 9.88 -18.70 18.20
CA ASP A 177 9.10 -19.58 17.34
C ASP A 177 7.63 -19.13 17.21
N ILE A 178 7.05 -18.63 18.31
CA ILE A 178 5.73 -17.99 18.27
C ILE A 178 5.77 -16.75 17.38
N HIS A 179 6.79 -15.90 17.53
CA HIS A 179 6.92 -14.68 16.73
C HIS A 179 7.06 -14.97 15.24
N THR A 180 7.94 -15.89 14.84
CA THR A 180 8.16 -16.26 13.44
C THR A 180 6.89 -16.83 12.81
N LYS A 181 6.14 -17.66 13.54
CA LYS A 181 4.86 -18.19 13.08
C LYS A 181 3.82 -17.10 12.85
N TYR A 182 3.60 -16.21 13.83
CA TYR A 182 2.59 -15.15 13.72
C TYR A 182 3.00 -14.06 12.73
N SER A 183 4.29 -13.74 12.61
CA SER A 183 4.79 -12.79 11.60
C SER A 183 4.59 -13.32 10.19
N ALA A 184 4.86 -14.61 9.94
CA ALA A 184 4.57 -15.27 8.67
C ALA A 184 3.07 -15.29 8.35
N GLN A 185 2.21 -15.63 9.32
CA GLN A 185 0.76 -15.58 9.11
C GLN A 185 0.25 -14.17 8.78
N ARG A 186 0.76 -13.15 9.48
CA ARG A 186 0.40 -11.76 9.23
C ARG A 186 0.87 -11.29 7.85
N LEU A 187 2.07 -11.73 7.43
CA LEU A 187 2.60 -11.47 6.10
C LEU A 187 1.67 -12.04 5.03
N GLU A 188 1.32 -13.33 5.13
CA GLU A 188 0.44 -14.00 4.17
C GLU A 188 -0.97 -13.40 4.13
N GLN A 189 -1.56 -13.09 5.28
CA GLN A 189 -2.87 -12.42 5.33
C GLN A 189 -2.84 -11.05 4.63
N ALA A 190 -1.78 -10.27 4.86
CA ALA A 190 -1.67 -8.96 4.24
C ALA A 190 -1.37 -9.05 2.73
N LYS A 191 -0.59 -10.04 2.29
CA LYS A 191 -0.43 -10.37 0.86
C LYS A 191 -1.77 -10.73 0.25
N ALA A 192 -2.55 -11.63 0.85
CA ALA A 192 -3.84 -12.05 0.34
C ALA A 192 -4.83 -10.88 0.19
N GLN A 193 -4.88 -9.96 1.18
CA GLN A 193 -5.73 -8.77 1.11
C GLN A 193 -5.35 -7.85 -0.05
N LEU A 194 -4.06 -7.55 -0.23
CA LEU A 194 -3.58 -6.72 -1.34
C LEU A 194 -3.79 -7.41 -2.69
N HIS A 195 -3.52 -8.72 -2.77
CA HIS A 195 -3.72 -9.54 -3.96
C HIS A 195 -5.17 -9.46 -4.42
N GLN A 196 -6.13 -9.72 -3.52
CA GLN A 196 -7.55 -9.65 -3.85
C GLN A 196 -7.97 -8.25 -4.34
N ALA A 197 -7.48 -7.19 -3.71
CA ALA A 197 -7.78 -5.82 -4.11
C ALA A 197 -7.22 -5.49 -5.51
N TRP A 198 -6.02 -5.95 -5.82
CA TRP A 198 -5.37 -5.70 -7.11
C TRP A 198 -5.91 -6.58 -8.24
N CYS A 199 -6.25 -7.85 -7.99
CA CYS A 199 -6.93 -8.69 -8.97
C CYS A 199 -8.27 -8.06 -9.37
N LYS A 200 -9.11 -7.64 -8.41
CA LYS A 200 -10.36 -6.93 -8.73
C LYS A 200 -10.14 -5.69 -9.59
N LYS A 201 -9.05 -4.95 -9.35
CA LYS A 201 -8.68 -3.78 -10.16
C LYS A 201 -8.21 -4.18 -11.56
N GLN A 202 -7.48 -5.28 -11.69
CA GLN A 202 -7.05 -5.84 -12.96
C GLN A 202 -8.27 -6.27 -13.79
N ASP A 203 -9.17 -7.07 -13.20
CA ASP A 203 -10.38 -7.57 -13.86
C ASP A 203 -11.24 -6.41 -14.39
N ASN A 204 -11.40 -5.35 -13.59
CA ASN A 204 -12.11 -4.14 -14.01
C ASN A 204 -11.46 -3.44 -15.20
N LEU A 205 -10.12 -3.34 -15.23
CA LEU A 205 -9.40 -2.73 -16.35
C LEU A 205 -9.46 -3.60 -17.61
N GLU A 206 -9.37 -4.93 -17.45
CA GLU A 206 -9.49 -5.90 -18.54
C GLU A 206 -10.90 -5.88 -19.15
N MET A 207 -11.95 -5.78 -18.31
CA MET A 207 -13.33 -5.60 -18.75
C MET A 207 -13.51 -4.29 -19.55
N ILE A 208 -12.94 -3.18 -19.08
CA ILE A 208 -12.99 -1.90 -19.82
C ILE A 208 -12.27 -2.03 -21.16
N LEU A 209 -11.10 -2.68 -21.20
CA LEU A 209 -10.32 -2.89 -22.41
C LEU A 209 -11.08 -3.75 -23.43
N ALA A 210 -11.77 -4.80 -22.96
CA ALA A 210 -12.59 -5.68 -23.79
C ALA A 210 -13.83 -4.97 -24.36
N GLY A 211 -14.41 -4.01 -23.61
CA GLY A 211 -15.55 -3.22 -24.06
C GLY A 211 -15.23 -2.09 -25.05
N LEU A 212 -13.95 -1.83 -25.35
CA LEU A 212 -13.59 -0.78 -26.31
C LEU A 212 -13.92 -1.22 -27.75
N PRO A 213 -14.49 -0.32 -28.58
CA PRO A 213 -14.76 -0.61 -29.98
C PRO A 213 -13.46 -0.89 -30.75
N SER A 214 -13.56 -1.62 -31.85
CA SER A 214 -12.39 -1.86 -32.70
C SER A 214 -11.98 -0.58 -33.44
N ALA A 215 -10.72 -0.17 -33.28
CA ALA A 215 -10.16 0.97 -33.99
C ALA A 215 -10.17 0.74 -35.52
N THR A 216 -9.90 -0.49 -35.97
CA THR A 216 -9.90 -0.85 -37.40
C THR A 216 -11.30 -0.71 -38.02
N GLN A 217 -12.35 -1.11 -37.29
CA GLN A 217 -13.73 -0.92 -37.75
C GLN A 217 -14.09 0.57 -37.81
N LEU A 218 -13.63 1.38 -36.85
CA LEU A 218 -13.85 2.84 -36.88
C LEU A 218 -13.14 3.51 -38.05
N GLU A 219 -11.95 3.04 -38.43
CA GLU A 219 -11.21 3.50 -39.61
C GLU A 219 -11.91 3.10 -40.92
N GLN A 220 -12.38 1.84 -41.01
CA GLN A 220 -13.18 1.37 -42.15
C GLN A 220 -14.45 2.21 -42.31
N ASN A 221 -15.21 2.40 -41.23
CA ASN A 221 -16.39 3.28 -41.23
C ASN A 221 -16.06 4.71 -41.65
N ALA A 222 -14.91 5.25 -41.25
CA ALA A 222 -14.48 6.58 -41.65
C ALA A 222 -14.19 6.66 -43.15
N LEU A 223 -13.56 5.61 -43.71
CA LEU A 223 -13.26 5.51 -45.14
C LEU A 223 -14.53 5.38 -45.97
N GLU A 224 -15.45 4.50 -45.58
CA GLU A 224 -16.76 4.32 -46.21
C GLU A 224 -17.58 5.61 -46.20
N GLN A 225 -17.69 6.29 -45.04
CA GLN A 225 -18.40 7.56 -44.93
C GLN A 225 -17.80 8.64 -45.84
N ARG A 226 -16.47 8.66 -45.99
CA ARG A 226 -15.78 9.59 -46.89
C ARG A 226 -16.01 9.23 -48.36
N GLN A 227 -16.00 7.96 -48.71
CA GLN A 227 -16.31 7.48 -50.05
C GLN A 227 -17.76 7.82 -50.44
N HIS A 228 -18.72 7.56 -49.56
CA HIS A 228 -20.12 7.92 -49.76
C HIS A 228 -20.31 9.44 -49.93
N ALA A 229 -19.60 10.25 -49.14
CA ALA A 229 -19.62 11.70 -49.29
C ALA A 229 -19.10 12.16 -50.66
N ASN A 230 -18.00 11.55 -51.14
CA ASN A 230 -17.46 11.83 -52.46
C ASN A 230 -18.43 11.42 -53.58
N LEU A 231 -19.04 10.23 -53.49
CA LEU A 231 -20.01 9.75 -54.47
C LEU A 231 -21.26 10.63 -54.56
N LEU A 232 -21.75 11.12 -53.42
CA LEU A 232 -22.84 12.10 -53.42
C LEU A 232 -22.46 13.40 -54.12
N LEU A 233 -21.21 13.86 -53.96
CA LEU A 233 -20.73 15.06 -54.64
C LEU A 233 -20.51 14.87 -56.14
N THR A 234 -20.03 13.70 -56.58
CA THR A 234 -19.81 13.40 -58.00
C THR A 234 -21.13 13.29 -58.77
N HIS A 235 -22.17 12.75 -58.13
CA HIS A 235 -23.50 12.53 -58.73
C HIS A 235 -24.52 13.63 -58.40
N LEU A 236 -24.10 14.83 -57.98
CA LEU A 236 -25.03 15.90 -57.62
C LEU A 236 -26.03 16.28 -58.73
N TYR A 237 -25.60 16.19 -60.00
CA TYR A 237 -26.42 16.56 -61.15
C TYR A 237 -27.47 15.50 -61.54
N THR A 238 -27.27 14.24 -61.12
CA THR A 238 -28.16 13.12 -61.46
C THR A 238 -29.22 12.85 -60.40
N LEU A 239 -29.01 13.34 -59.18
CA LEU A 239 -29.90 13.14 -58.03
C LEU A 239 -31.11 14.09 -58.05
N LYS A 240 -32.33 13.56 -57.83
CA LYS A 240 -33.54 14.37 -57.72
C LYS A 240 -33.75 14.82 -56.27
N SER A 241 -34.34 16.00 -56.08
CA SER A 241 -34.64 16.54 -54.74
C SER A 241 -35.54 15.64 -53.89
N ALA A 242 -36.39 14.81 -54.51
CA ALA A 242 -37.23 13.82 -53.83
C ALA A 242 -36.43 12.69 -53.17
N ASP A 243 -35.26 12.34 -53.71
CA ASP A 243 -34.44 11.22 -53.21
C ASP A 243 -33.78 11.55 -51.86
N LEU A 244 -33.76 12.83 -51.46
CA LEU A 244 -33.22 13.29 -50.18
C LEU A 244 -34.03 12.78 -48.97
N TYR A 245 -35.31 12.46 -49.18
CA TYR A 245 -36.19 11.92 -48.15
C TYR A 245 -36.10 10.40 -48.03
N ALA A 246 -35.40 9.73 -48.95
CA ALA A 246 -35.12 8.31 -48.84
C ALA A 246 -34.09 8.05 -47.72
N PRO A 247 -34.23 6.97 -46.94
CA PRO A 247 -33.24 6.61 -45.93
C PRO A 247 -31.90 6.15 -46.55
N GLN A 248 -31.94 5.67 -47.79
CA GLN A 248 -30.81 5.07 -48.50
C GLN A 248 -30.89 5.43 -49.98
N ILE A 249 -29.73 5.66 -50.62
CA ILE A 249 -29.60 5.89 -52.05
C ILE A 249 -28.58 4.89 -52.62
N PHE A 250 -28.85 4.37 -53.82
CA PHE A 250 -27.92 3.51 -54.53
C PHE A 250 -27.20 4.31 -55.61
N LEU A 251 -25.88 4.44 -55.50
CA LEU A 251 -25.00 5.06 -56.50
C LEU A 251 -23.82 4.11 -56.78
N GLU A 252 -23.53 3.85 -58.05
CA GLU A 252 -22.40 2.98 -58.47
C GLU A 252 -22.35 1.64 -57.72
N ASN A 253 -23.50 0.97 -57.58
CA ASN A 253 -23.69 -0.29 -56.84
C ASN A 253 -23.37 -0.22 -55.33
N GLN A 254 -23.23 0.98 -54.77
CA GLN A 254 -23.06 1.21 -53.33
C GLN A 254 -24.35 1.75 -52.70
N CYS A 255 -24.71 1.21 -51.54
CA CYS A 255 -25.82 1.69 -50.73
C CYS A 255 -25.35 2.76 -49.75
N ILE A 256 -25.76 4.00 -49.98
CA ILE A 256 -25.42 5.16 -49.18
C ILE A 256 -26.57 5.48 -48.23
N VAL A 257 -26.32 5.32 -46.93
CA VAL A 257 -27.25 5.75 -45.88
C VAL A 257 -27.13 7.26 -45.70
N LEU A 258 -28.23 8.00 -45.91
CA LEU A 258 -28.22 9.46 -45.77
C LEU A 258 -28.27 9.89 -44.30
N PRO A 259 -27.46 10.88 -43.88
CA PRO A 259 -27.56 11.44 -42.54
C PRO A 259 -28.95 12.08 -42.31
N PRO A 260 -29.56 11.90 -41.12
CA PRO A 260 -30.87 12.45 -40.84
C PRO A 260 -30.89 13.99 -40.90
N ARG A 261 -32.05 14.56 -41.24
CA ARG A 261 -32.33 16.01 -41.29
C ARG A 261 -31.42 16.79 -42.26
N SER A 262 -31.03 16.19 -43.38
CA SER A 262 -30.21 16.84 -44.40
C SER A 262 -31.05 17.76 -45.28
N ARG A 263 -30.57 18.99 -45.52
CA ARG A 263 -31.32 20.01 -46.27
C ARG A 263 -31.06 19.95 -47.78
N SER A 264 -29.95 19.35 -48.18
CA SER A 264 -29.54 19.11 -49.56
C SER A 264 -28.55 17.95 -49.62
N PHE A 265 -28.29 17.40 -50.81
CA PHE A 265 -27.24 16.38 -50.98
C PHE A 265 -25.84 16.91 -50.67
N SER A 266 -25.59 18.20 -50.91
CA SER A 266 -24.37 18.87 -50.46
C SER A 266 -24.27 18.94 -48.93
N ASP A 267 -25.37 19.24 -48.23
CA ASP A 267 -25.41 19.17 -46.76
C ASP A 267 -25.23 17.73 -46.25
N ALA A 268 -25.85 16.74 -46.90
CA ALA A 268 -25.68 15.32 -46.59
C ALA A 268 -24.21 14.87 -46.74
N ALA A 269 -23.56 15.23 -47.85
CA ALA A 269 -22.14 14.96 -48.08
C ALA A 269 -21.25 15.65 -47.01
N ASN A 270 -21.52 16.91 -46.70
CA ASN A 270 -20.81 17.64 -45.64
C ASN A 270 -20.96 16.99 -44.26
N LYS A 271 -22.15 16.48 -43.93
CA LYS A 271 -22.37 15.72 -42.69
C LYS A 271 -21.62 14.39 -42.70
N LEU A 272 -21.60 13.66 -43.80
CA LEU A 272 -20.81 12.44 -43.94
C LEU A 272 -19.31 12.70 -43.79
N PHE A 273 -18.76 13.79 -44.36
CA PHE A 273 -17.38 14.19 -44.09
C PHE A 273 -17.12 14.51 -42.61
N LYS A 274 -18.07 15.18 -41.94
CA LYS A 274 -17.97 15.45 -40.49
C LYS A 274 -18.01 14.15 -39.68
N MET A 275 -18.86 13.19 -40.05
CA MET A 275 -18.94 11.87 -39.42
C MET A 275 -17.64 11.10 -39.64
N ALA A 276 -17.13 11.06 -40.87
CA ALA A 276 -15.85 10.41 -41.22
C ALA A 276 -14.70 10.99 -40.38
N LYS A 277 -14.60 12.32 -40.29
CA LYS A 277 -13.59 13.00 -39.45
C LYS A 277 -13.71 12.60 -37.98
N LYS A 278 -14.93 12.54 -37.42
CA LYS A 278 -15.18 12.12 -36.04
C LYS A 278 -14.82 10.65 -35.82
N SER A 279 -15.16 9.76 -36.74
CA SER A 279 -14.85 8.33 -36.69
C SER A 279 -13.33 8.09 -36.71
N ALA A 280 -12.60 8.78 -37.59
CA ALA A 280 -11.14 8.72 -37.65
C ALA A 280 -10.48 9.25 -36.37
N GLN A 281 -10.96 10.39 -35.83
CA GLN A 281 -10.48 10.92 -34.54
C GLN A 281 -10.79 9.96 -33.38
N LYS A 282 -11.95 9.31 -33.39
CA LYS A 282 -12.30 8.32 -32.38
C LYS A 282 -11.38 7.11 -32.47
N ALA A 283 -11.04 6.64 -33.67
CA ALA A 283 -10.11 5.52 -33.87
C ALA A 283 -8.74 5.81 -33.23
N THR A 284 -8.16 6.99 -33.50
CA THR A 284 -6.85 7.37 -32.90
C THR A 284 -6.91 7.46 -31.38
N HIS A 285 -7.99 8.02 -30.83
CA HIS A 285 -8.20 8.06 -29.37
C HIS A 285 -8.34 6.66 -28.75
N ILE A 286 -9.03 5.75 -29.44
CA ILE A 286 -9.19 4.37 -28.98
C ILE A 286 -7.85 3.64 -28.96
N VAL A 287 -7.00 3.81 -29.98
CA VAL A 287 -5.64 3.23 -29.98
C VAL A 287 -4.86 3.69 -28.75
N LEU A 288 -4.80 5.00 -28.50
CA LEU A 288 -4.12 5.56 -27.33
C LEU A 288 -4.74 5.08 -26.01
N GLN A 289 -6.08 4.94 -25.94
CA GLN A 289 -6.76 4.45 -24.74
C GLN A 289 -6.43 2.98 -24.48
N ARG A 290 -6.40 2.14 -25.52
CA ARG A 290 -6.02 0.73 -25.44
C ARG A 290 -4.58 0.59 -24.96
N GLU A 291 -3.64 1.32 -25.54
CA GLU A 291 -2.24 1.33 -25.10
C GLU A 291 -2.12 1.70 -23.61
N ASN A 292 -2.77 2.79 -23.19
CA ASN A 292 -2.76 3.22 -21.79
C ASN A 292 -3.33 2.18 -20.82
N LEU A 293 -4.43 1.51 -21.19
CA LEU A 293 -5.02 0.46 -20.38
C LEU A 293 -4.11 -0.77 -20.32
N THR A 294 -3.58 -1.21 -21.46
CA THR A 294 -2.64 -2.34 -21.54
C THR A 294 -1.42 -2.09 -20.67
N SER A 295 -0.78 -0.92 -20.73
CA SER A 295 0.39 -0.62 -19.87
C SER A 295 0.02 -0.63 -18.38
N LYS A 296 -1.17 -0.13 -18.00
CA LYS A 296 -1.65 -0.19 -16.61
C LYS A 296 -1.89 -1.62 -16.15
N ILE A 297 -2.46 -2.47 -17.01
CA ILE A 297 -2.70 -3.89 -16.73
C ILE A 297 -1.37 -4.62 -16.57
N THR A 298 -0.43 -4.42 -17.50
CA THR A 298 0.92 -5.01 -17.42
C THR A 298 1.64 -4.62 -16.14
N PHE A 299 1.59 -3.34 -15.76
CA PHE A 299 2.17 -2.86 -14.51
C PHE A 299 1.49 -3.49 -13.29
N LEU A 300 0.16 -3.62 -13.30
CA LEU A 300 -0.58 -4.23 -12.19
C LEU A 300 -0.28 -5.73 -12.05
N LYS A 301 -0.12 -6.45 -13.18
CA LYS A 301 0.34 -7.85 -13.20
C LYS A 301 1.73 -8.00 -12.60
N ALA A 302 2.67 -7.13 -12.99
CA ALA A 302 4.01 -7.10 -12.40
C ALA A 302 3.97 -6.83 -10.89
N LYS A 303 3.09 -5.93 -10.44
CA LYS A 303 2.88 -5.65 -9.01
C LYS A 303 2.33 -6.86 -8.25
N ILE A 304 1.39 -7.60 -8.85
CA ILE A 304 0.83 -8.84 -8.29
C ILE A 304 1.91 -9.93 -8.18
N HIS A 305 2.76 -10.08 -9.21
CA HIS A 305 3.89 -11.01 -9.15
C HIS A 305 4.86 -10.65 -8.03
N PHE A 306 5.28 -9.38 -7.97
CA PHE A 306 6.18 -8.88 -6.92
C PHE A 306 5.63 -9.14 -5.51
N LEU A 307 4.31 -9.06 -5.32
CA LEU A 307 3.68 -9.33 -4.02
C LEU A 307 3.89 -10.76 -3.52
N GLN A 308 3.99 -11.75 -4.43
CA GLN A 308 4.16 -13.15 -4.05
C GLN A 308 5.51 -13.37 -3.36
N GLU A 309 6.56 -12.74 -3.90
CA GLU A 309 7.93 -12.85 -3.40
C GLU A 309 8.28 -11.80 -2.32
N ALA A 310 7.42 -10.81 -2.10
CA ALA A 310 7.69 -9.71 -1.20
C ALA A 310 7.96 -10.16 0.25
N SER A 311 9.02 -9.60 0.83
CA SER A 311 9.29 -9.62 2.27
C SER A 311 8.35 -8.68 3.05
N LEU A 312 8.39 -8.73 4.37
CA LEU A 312 7.58 -7.85 5.23
C LEU A 312 7.91 -6.36 5.01
N GLU A 313 9.18 -6.03 4.80
CA GLU A 313 9.63 -4.67 4.54
C GLU A 313 9.15 -4.16 3.18
N GLU A 314 9.24 -4.99 2.15
CA GLU A 314 8.74 -4.67 0.80
C GLU A 314 7.22 -4.53 0.79
N LEU A 315 6.50 -5.25 1.65
CA LEU A 315 5.06 -5.12 1.78
C LEU A 315 4.64 -3.73 2.31
N GLU A 316 5.41 -3.15 3.24
CA GLU A 316 5.16 -1.79 3.73
C GLU A 316 5.29 -0.74 2.62
N LEU A 317 6.20 -0.95 1.65
CA LEU A 317 6.31 -0.10 0.45
C LEU A 317 5.06 -0.17 -0.42
N LEU A 318 4.48 -1.36 -0.55
CA LEU A 318 3.36 -1.64 -1.44
C LEU A 318 1.99 -1.21 -0.88
N ARG A 319 1.90 -0.97 0.44
CA ARG A 319 0.67 -0.56 1.10
C ARG A 319 0.31 0.89 0.73
N PRO A 320 -0.91 1.15 0.27
CA PRO A 320 -1.36 2.53 0.08
C PRO A 320 -1.48 3.20 1.46
N LYS A 321 -0.67 4.22 1.74
CA LYS A 321 -0.89 5.05 2.94
C LYS A 321 -2.18 5.85 2.80
N THR A 322 -2.99 5.86 3.85
CA THR A 322 -4.14 6.76 4.01
C THR A 322 -3.68 8.21 3.84
N LYS A 323 -4.04 8.83 2.71
CA LYS A 323 -3.64 10.19 2.37
C LYS A 323 -4.23 11.20 3.36
N ARG A 324 -3.38 12.05 3.94
CA ARG A 324 -3.76 13.46 4.16
C ARG A 324 -3.90 14.09 2.79
N GLN A 325 -5.13 14.46 2.44
CA GLN A 325 -5.47 15.13 1.19
C GLN A 325 -4.70 16.45 1.08
N THR A 326 -3.85 16.61 0.07
CA THR A 326 -3.65 17.91 -0.61
C THR A 326 -3.09 17.70 -2.03
N SER A 327 -3.65 18.47 -2.96
CA SER A 327 -3.27 18.73 -4.35
C SER A 327 -3.67 17.72 -5.45
N LYS A 328 -4.48 18.25 -6.37
CA LYS A 328 -4.87 17.83 -7.74
C LYS A 328 -4.59 16.37 -8.14
N ASN A 329 -5.69 15.62 -8.27
CA ASN A 329 -6.03 14.41 -9.04
C ASN A 329 -5.04 13.78 -10.06
N ILE A 330 -3.71 13.78 -9.87
CA ILE A 330 -2.85 12.94 -10.70
C ILE A 330 -2.84 11.52 -10.10
N HIS A 331 -3.54 10.60 -10.76
CA HIS A 331 -3.65 9.19 -10.38
C HIS A 331 -2.36 8.40 -10.70
N LEU A 332 -1.20 8.93 -10.32
CA LEU A 332 0.09 8.24 -10.46
C LEU A 332 0.26 7.20 -9.36
N GLU A 333 1.04 6.17 -9.66
CA GLU A 333 1.44 5.20 -8.65
C GLU A 333 2.53 5.82 -7.77
N SER A 334 2.30 5.86 -6.46
CA SER A 334 3.22 6.49 -5.50
C SER A 334 3.57 5.54 -4.36
N PHE A 335 4.86 5.51 -4.03
CA PHE A 335 5.48 4.75 -2.95
C PHE A 335 6.21 5.73 -2.02
N GLU A 336 6.51 5.28 -0.81
CA GLU A 336 7.30 6.05 0.15
C GLU A 336 8.48 5.18 0.62
N ILE A 337 9.70 5.67 0.42
CA ILE A 337 10.93 4.98 0.82
C ILE A 337 11.68 5.91 1.76
N GLU A 338 11.89 5.50 3.01
CA GLU A 338 12.62 6.28 4.03
C GLU A 338 12.11 7.73 4.18
N GLY A 339 10.79 7.94 4.03
CA GLY A 339 10.15 9.25 4.15
C GLY A 339 10.17 10.11 2.88
N LEU A 340 10.84 9.67 1.81
CA LEU A 340 10.77 10.34 0.50
C LEU A 340 9.70 9.72 -0.38
N ARG A 341 9.04 10.57 -1.18
CA ARG A 341 8.02 10.15 -2.14
C ARG A 341 8.68 9.67 -3.43
N VAL A 342 8.40 8.43 -3.82
CA VAL A 342 8.82 7.83 -5.09
C VAL A 342 7.58 7.62 -5.95
N VAL A 343 7.59 8.14 -7.17
CA VAL A 343 6.42 8.08 -8.06
C VAL A 343 6.80 7.46 -9.39
N ILE A 344 5.94 6.58 -9.88
CA ILE A 344 6.13 5.84 -11.13
C ILE A 344 4.99 6.18 -12.10
N GLY A 345 5.35 6.62 -13.30
CA GLY A 345 4.43 6.77 -14.41
C GLY A 345 4.30 5.45 -15.17
N ARG A 346 3.08 4.97 -15.40
CA ARG A 346 2.84 3.62 -15.96
C ARG A 346 2.60 3.61 -17.46
N ASN A 347 2.34 4.76 -18.06
CA ASN A 347 2.07 4.93 -19.48
C ASN A 347 2.63 6.27 -19.94
N GLN A 348 2.56 6.53 -21.25
CA GLN A 348 3.10 7.72 -21.87
C GLN A 348 2.57 9.03 -21.24
N GLN A 349 1.27 9.13 -21.01
CA GLN A 349 0.68 10.33 -20.43
C GLN A 349 1.15 10.55 -18.99
N GLU A 350 1.16 9.48 -18.18
CA GLU A 350 1.63 9.52 -16.80
C GLU A 350 3.13 9.84 -16.69
N ASN A 351 3.96 9.28 -17.57
CA ASN A 351 5.39 9.59 -17.64
C ASN A 351 5.62 11.08 -17.94
N ARG A 352 4.83 11.65 -18.85
CA ARG A 352 4.91 13.06 -19.20
C ARG A 352 4.49 13.96 -18.04
N ASP A 353 3.40 13.63 -17.37
CA ASP A 353 2.88 14.39 -16.24
C ASP A 353 3.81 14.30 -15.03
N LEU A 354 4.40 13.12 -14.77
CA LEU A 354 5.42 12.91 -13.76
C LEU A 354 6.64 13.80 -13.98
N LEU A 355 7.17 13.81 -15.21
CA LEU A 355 8.33 14.63 -15.56
C LEU A 355 8.04 16.14 -15.52
N LYS A 356 6.79 16.57 -15.73
CA LYS A 356 6.38 17.97 -15.55
C LYS A 356 6.24 18.36 -14.08
N MET A 357 5.86 17.41 -13.22
CA MET A 357 5.70 17.63 -11.78
C MET A 357 7.05 17.68 -11.05
N ALA A 358 8.05 16.96 -11.54
CA ALA A 358 9.38 16.85 -10.94
C ALA A 358 10.17 18.18 -11.00
N ARG A 359 10.87 18.51 -9.93
CA ARG A 359 11.80 19.65 -9.83
C ARG A 359 13.17 19.30 -10.40
N ALA A 360 13.97 20.31 -10.72
CA ALA A 360 15.27 20.15 -11.37
C ALA A 360 16.26 19.18 -10.66
N ARG A 361 16.23 19.15 -9.32
CA ARG A 361 17.14 18.32 -8.50
C ARG A 361 16.55 16.96 -8.07
N ASP A 362 15.30 16.69 -8.40
CA ASP A 362 14.72 15.36 -8.16
C ASP A 362 15.43 14.31 -9.02
N ILE A 363 15.51 13.07 -8.54
CA ILE A 363 16.18 12.00 -9.28
C ILE A 363 15.18 11.30 -10.19
N TRP A 364 15.48 11.25 -11.48
CA TRP A 364 14.77 10.44 -12.46
C TRP A 364 15.52 9.12 -12.67
N ALA A 365 14.79 8.03 -12.86
CA ALA A 365 15.35 6.72 -13.15
C ALA A 365 14.50 5.93 -14.16
N HIS A 366 15.16 5.08 -14.94
CA HIS A 366 14.57 4.22 -15.97
C HIS A 366 15.41 2.97 -16.20
N VAL A 367 14.76 1.85 -16.52
CA VAL A 367 15.48 0.60 -16.83
C VAL A 367 16.16 0.72 -18.19
N TYR A 368 17.46 0.42 -18.24
CA TYR A 368 18.25 0.58 -19.45
C TYR A 368 17.71 -0.27 -20.60
N ASN A 369 17.47 0.38 -21.74
CA ASN A 369 17.05 -0.26 -23.00
C ASN A 369 15.74 -1.08 -22.92
N VAL A 370 14.87 -0.81 -21.94
CA VAL A 370 13.56 -1.45 -21.81
C VAL A 370 12.47 -0.38 -21.91
N PRO A 371 11.53 -0.46 -22.86
CA PRO A 371 10.42 0.49 -22.90
C PRO A 371 9.55 0.32 -21.66
N GLY A 372 9.28 1.41 -20.94
CA GLY A 372 8.58 1.23 -19.68
C GLY A 372 8.31 2.46 -18.84
N PRO A 373 8.03 2.24 -17.56
CA PRO A 373 7.69 3.29 -16.63
C PRO A 373 8.89 4.19 -16.32
N HIS A 374 8.62 5.49 -16.17
CA HIS A 374 9.60 6.43 -15.63
C HIS A 374 9.39 6.54 -14.12
N MET A 375 10.48 6.52 -13.35
CA MET A 375 10.44 6.75 -11.91
C MET A 375 11.04 8.12 -11.58
N VAL A 376 10.43 8.82 -10.62
CA VAL A 376 11.03 10.01 -9.99
C VAL A 376 11.02 9.86 -8.47
N VAL A 377 12.19 10.06 -7.87
CA VAL A 377 12.38 10.22 -6.42
C VAL A 377 12.37 11.71 -6.10
N PHE A 378 11.34 12.15 -5.39
CA PHE A 378 11.19 13.56 -4.97
C PHE A 378 12.08 13.82 -3.75
N SER A 379 13.35 14.13 -4.01
CA SER A 379 14.37 14.33 -2.98
C SER A 379 14.66 15.80 -2.68
N HIS A 380 14.22 16.73 -3.52
CA HIS A 380 14.50 18.16 -3.34
C HIS A 380 14.08 18.66 -1.94
N PRO A 381 14.94 19.42 -1.23
CA PRO A 381 16.18 20.05 -1.70
C PRO A 381 17.46 19.21 -1.57
N PHE A 382 17.38 18.01 -1.00
CA PHE A 382 18.53 17.17 -0.69
C PHE A 382 18.76 16.07 -1.75
N ASN A 383 19.95 15.49 -1.75
CA ASN A 383 20.18 14.26 -2.51
C ASN A 383 19.72 13.07 -1.66
N PRO A 384 19.09 12.06 -2.26
CA PRO A 384 18.74 10.84 -1.54
C PRO A 384 20.01 10.09 -1.13
N SER A 385 19.93 9.31 -0.06
CA SER A 385 21.00 8.37 0.32
C SER A 385 21.17 7.28 -0.75
N GLU A 386 22.38 6.72 -0.83
CA GLU A 386 22.67 5.60 -1.75
C GLU A 386 21.77 4.39 -1.45
N THR A 387 21.51 4.11 -0.17
CA THR A 387 20.60 3.04 0.26
C THR A 387 19.18 3.23 -0.25
N LEU A 388 18.68 4.47 -0.25
CA LEU A 388 17.35 4.80 -0.75
C LEU A 388 17.28 4.66 -2.27
N LEU A 389 18.31 5.13 -2.99
CA LEU A 389 18.41 4.97 -4.44
C LEU A 389 18.43 3.50 -4.84
N ILE A 390 19.22 2.66 -4.15
CA ILE A 390 19.22 1.21 -4.35
C ILE A 390 17.81 0.64 -4.16
N LYS A 391 17.14 0.94 -3.05
CA LYS A 391 15.76 0.46 -2.78
C LYS A 391 14.77 0.90 -3.86
N ALA A 392 14.83 2.15 -4.31
CA ALA A 392 13.96 2.69 -5.35
C ALA A 392 14.23 2.01 -6.70
N CYS A 393 15.50 1.86 -7.09
CA CYS A 393 15.89 1.20 -8.34
C CYS A 393 15.56 -0.30 -8.33
N THR A 394 15.69 -0.98 -7.19
CA THR A 394 15.25 -2.37 -7.02
C THR A 394 13.74 -2.50 -7.20
N LEU A 395 12.96 -1.58 -6.59
CA LEU A 395 11.52 -1.55 -6.80
C LEU A 395 11.17 -1.37 -8.28
N LEU A 396 11.81 -0.42 -8.97
CA LEU A 396 11.60 -0.20 -10.40
C LEU A 396 11.96 -1.45 -11.22
N ALA A 397 13.11 -2.08 -10.95
CA ALA A 397 13.56 -3.28 -11.65
C ALA A 397 12.55 -4.44 -11.51
N LYS A 398 12.07 -4.72 -10.29
CA LYS A 398 11.07 -5.77 -10.03
C LYS A 398 9.71 -5.49 -10.70
N LEU A 399 9.31 -4.23 -10.83
CA LEU A 399 8.05 -3.84 -11.46
C LEU A 399 8.12 -3.82 -13.01
N VAL A 400 9.31 -3.74 -13.58
CA VAL A 400 9.52 -3.73 -15.04
C VAL A 400 9.87 -5.11 -15.57
N CYS A 401 10.68 -5.86 -14.83
CA CYS A 401 11.15 -7.20 -15.18
C CYS A 401 10.63 -8.21 -14.14
N PRO A 402 9.32 -8.53 -14.14
CA PRO A 402 8.72 -9.35 -13.10
C PRO A 402 9.11 -10.84 -13.16
N ASN A 403 9.92 -11.29 -14.13
CA ASN A 403 10.20 -12.71 -14.31
C ASN A 403 11.66 -12.96 -14.73
N PRO A 404 12.63 -12.87 -13.80
CA PRO A 404 13.93 -13.46 -14.03
C PRO A 404 13.79 -14.98 -13.88
N SER A 405 14.07 -15.73 -14.94
CA SER A 405 14.38 -17.17 -14.86
C SER A 405 15.27 -17.48 -13.64
N SER A 406 15.26 -18.70 -13.12
CA SER A 406 15.88 -19.16 -11.85
C SER A 406 17.38 -18.88 -11.61
N GLN A 407 18.05 -18.09 -12.45
CA GLN A 407 19.40 -17.52 -12.27
C GLN A 407 19.31 -16.00 -12.05
N SER A 408 20.11 -15.48 -11.10
CA SER A 408 20.18 -14.05 -10.78
C SER A 408 20.24 -13.17 -12.03
N PHE A 409 19.18 -12.43 -12.31
CA PHE A 409 19.12 -11.57 -13.49
C PHE A 409 19.62 -10.18 -13.12
N LYS A 410 20.62 -9.70 -13.83
CA LYS A 410 21.19 -8.37 -13.60
C LYS A 410 20.47 -7.34 -14.45
N VAL A 411 19.66 -6.50 -13.81
CA VAL A 411 18.96 -5.37 -14.44
C VAL A 411 19.80 -4.11 -14.28
N ARG A 412 20.04 -3.41 -15.38
CA ARG A 412 20.70 -2.10 -15.36
C ARG A 412 19.63 -1.01 -15.26
N VAL A 413 19.77 -0.12 -14.29
CA VAL A 413 18.88 1.03 -14.09
C VAL A 413 19.71 2.30 -14.21
N ASP A 414 19.37 3.14 -15.18
CA ASP A 414 19.97 4.45 -15.33
C ASP A 414 19.24 5.44 -14.44
N TYR A 415 19.98 6.31 -13.76
CA TYR A 415 19.41 7.42 -13.00
C TYR A 415 20.21 8.70 -13.19
N THR A 416 19.53 9.84 -13.14
CA THR A 416 20.14 11.17 -13.21
C THR A 416 19.22 12.21 -12.60
N GLN A 417 19.72 13.43 -12.38
CA GLN A 417 18.87 14.54 -11.97
C GLN A 417 17.89 14.91 -13.09
N ARG A 418 16.65 15.24 -12.71
CA ARG A 418 15.57 15.60 -13.64
C ARG A 418 15.97 16.70 -14.62
N LYS A 419 16.81 17.67 -14.22
CA LYS A 419 17.32 18.74 -15.09
C LYS A 419 18.09 18.24 -16.32
N ASN A 420 18.67 17.03 -16.23
CA ASN A 420 19.45 16.41 -17.30
C ASN A 420 18.57 15.62 -18.28
N VAL A 421 17.27 15.51 -18.01
CA VAL A 421 16.29 14.79 -18.83
C VAL A 421 15.48 15.81 -19.65
N LYS A 422 15.37 15.62 -20.95
CA LYS A 422 14.60 16.48 -21.86
C LYS A 422 13.71 15.62 -22.75
N PHE A 423 12.52 16.12 -23.07
CA PHE A 423 11.65 15.43 -24.03
C PHE A 423 12.29 15.46 -25.43
N ALA A 424 12.17 14.36 -26.16
CA ALA A 424 12.62 14.28 -27.54
C ALA A 424 11.83 15.28 -28.41
N PRO A 425 12.50 16.17 -29.17
CA PRO A 425 11.81 17.07 -30.08
C PRO A 425 11.08 16.27 -31.16
N LYS A 426 9.88 16.74 -31.55
CA LYS A 426 9.08 16.25 -32.68
C LYS A 426 8.62 14.78 -32.61
N THR A 427 8.78 14.09 -31.48
CA THR A 427 8.22 12.74 -31.29
C THR A 427 6.95 12.82 -30.43
N PRO A 428 5.77 12.41 -30.94
CA PRO A 428 4.57 12.27 -30.09
C PRO A 428 4.87 11.18 -29.05
N GLY A 429 4.99 11.53 -27.78
CA GLY A 429 5.69 10.63 -26.88
C GLY A 429 5.89 11.12 -25.46
N ALA A 430 6.32 10.17 -24.62
CA ALA A 430 7.09 10.42 -23.40
C ALA A 430 8.56 10.03 -23.61
N HIS A 431 9.01 9.95 -24.86
CA HIS A 431 10.41 9.71 -25.19
C HIS A 431 11.27 10.85 -24.65
N VAL A 432 12.37 10.48 -24.01
CA VAL A 432 13.30 11.41 -23.36
C VAL A 432 14.72 11.14 -23.80
N PHE A 433 15.48 12.23 -23.94
CA PHE A 433 16.94 12.20 -23.96
C PHE A 433 17.44 12.57 -22.57
N TYR A 434 18.42 11.83 -22.08
CA TYR A 434 19.04 12.09 -20.79
C TYR A 434 20.57 12.06 -20.93
N THR A 435 21.24 12.87 -20.13
CA THR A 435 22.70 13.00 -20.11
C THR A 435 23.20 12.94 -18.66
N HIS A 436 24.50 12.80 -18.45
CA HIS A 436 25.11 12.78 -17.11
C HIS A 436 24.40 11.79 -16.17
N PHE A 437 24.19 10.56 -16.65
CA PHE A 437 23.54 9.51 -15.89
C PHE A 437 24.56 8.55 -15.32
N GLU A 438 24.19 7.95 -14.20
CA GLU A 438 24.89 6.82 -13.61
C GLU A 438 24.00 5.59 -13.81
N THR A 439 24.63 4.42 -13.90
CA THR A 439 23.91 3.14 -14.02
C THR A 439 24.17 2.30 -12.79
N ILE A 440 23.11 1.87 -12.12
CA ILE A 440 23.18 0.86 -11.07
C ILE A 440 22.77 -0.50 -11.62
N THR A 441 23.48 -1.56 -11.21
CA THR A 441 23.13 -2.94 -11.56
C THR A 441 22.43 -3.58 -10.37
N ILE A 442 21.16 -3.94 -10.54
CA ILE A 442 20.34 -4.62 -9.55
C ILE A 442 20.29 -6.10 -9.89
N ALA A 443 20.58 -6.96 -8.92
CA ALA A 443 20.28 -8.38 -9.02
C ALA A 443 18.85 -8.60 -8.51
N ILE A 444 17.99 -9.16 -9.37
CA ILE A 444 16.63 -9.59 -9.01
C ILE A 444 16.50 -11.10 -9.09
#